data_AF-A0A370L5F8-F1
#
_entry.id   AF-A0A370L5F8-F1
#
_cell.length_a   1.000
_cell.length_b   1.000
_cell.length_c   1.000
_cell.angle_alpha   90.00
_cell.angle_beta   90.00
_cell.angle_gamma   90.00
#
_symmetry.space_group_name_H-M   'P 1'
#
loop_
_entity.id
_entity.type
_entity.pdbx_description
1 polymer ?
#
loop_
_entity_poly.entity_id
_entity_poly.type
_entity_poly.pdbx_seq_one_letter_code
_entity_poly.pdbx_strand_id
1 'polypeptide(L)'
;MRLSAIADGFNGIVVHLANHDVTLTAVSRAPLAKLQAFRQRMGWTFPWASSAGGEFNYDFNVSFSEEAQRAGAIDYNYRRGGFVMDALPTTGPVAEFAAMSGTDVPTYARDRPGLSAFALEDGVVYHTYSTYARGVDGIWGMFPWLDRAPKGRNEAGGPWWRHHDDYGRG
;
A
#
# COMPACT_ATOMS: atom_id res chain seq x y z
N MET A 1 6.17 4.52 6.97
CA MET A 1 4.82 4.78 6.41
C MET A 1 4.63 6.28 6.49
N ARG A 2 4.77 6.99 5.35
CA ARG A 2 4.53 8.44 5.26
C ARG A 2 3.28 8.77 4.40
N LEU A 3 2.44 7.77 4.15
CA LEU A 3 1.19 7.88 3.41
C LEU A 3 0.07 7.20 4.20
N SER A 4 -0.99 7.96 4.49
CA SER A 4 -2.22 7.52 5.15
C SER A 4 -3.40 7.39 4.17
N ALA A 5 -3.31 8.00 2.98
CA ALA A 5 -4.43 8.31 2.08
C ALA A 5 -5.37 7.14 1.75
N ILE A 6 -4.83 5.94 1.49
CA ILE A 6 -5.67 4.75 1.23
C ILE A 6 -6.45 4.38 2.50
N ALA A 7 -5.71 4.22 3.59
CA ALA A 7 -6.21 3.80 4.89
C ALA A 7 -7.22 4.79 5.50
N ASP A 8 -7.06 6.08 5.23
CA ASP A 8 -8.00 7.12 5.65
C ASP A 8 -9.42 6.90 5.06
N GLY A 9 -9.52 6.30 3.88
CA GLY A 9 -10.81 5.97 3.26
C GLY A 9 -11.53 4.77 3.88
N PHE A 10 -10.86 3.99 4.74
CA PHE A 10 -11.40 2.70 5.19
C PHE A 10 -12.37 2.80 6.38
N ASN A 11 -12.23 3.81 7.23
CA ASN A 11 -13.08 3.99 8.41
C ASN A 11 -14.58 4.03 8.07
N GLY A 12 -14.94 4.66 6.95
CA GLY A 12 -16.34 4.79 6.52
C GLY A 12 -16.91 3.52 5.88
N ILE A 13 -16.07 2.69 5.25
CA ILE A 13 -16.54 1.52 4.48
C ILE A 13 -16.54 0.23 5.29
N VAL A 14 -15.71 0.12 6.34
CA VAL A 14 -15.51 -1.14 7.08
C VAL A 14 -16.81 -1.68 7.68
N VAL A 15 -17.72 -0.80 8.12
CA VAL A 15 -19.03 -1.20 8.66
C VAL A 15 -19.93 -1.83 7.60
N HIS A 16 -19.86 -1.33 6.35
CA HIS A 16 -20.62 -1.88 5.24
C HIS A 16 -20.07 -3.24 4.82
N LEU A 17 -18.74 -3.41 4.83
CA LEU A 17 -18.10 -4.71 4.56
C LEU A 17 -18.51 -5.75 5.60
N ALA A 18 -18.46 -5.38 6.89
CA ALA A 18 -18.85 -6.28 7.98
C ALA A 18 -20.33 -6.69 7.90
N ASN A 19 -21.21 -5.81 7.42
CA ASN A 19 -22.63 -6.14 7.16
C ASN A 19 -22.82 -7.19 6.05
N HIS A 20 -21.79 -7.45 5.25
CA HIS A 20 -21.76 -8.48 4.19
C HIS A 20 -20.77 -9.61 4.52
N ASP A 21 -20.49 -9.85 5.81
CA ASP A 21 -19.56 -10.90 6.28
C ASP A 21 -18.14 -10.79 5.72
N VAL A 22 -17.73 -9.58 5.31
CA VAL A 22 -16.37 -9.29 4.82
C VAL A 22 -15.56 -8.60 5.91
N THR A 23 -14.44 -9.23 6.30
CA THR A 23 -13.45 -8.60 7.20
C THR A 23 -12.37 -7.91 6.39
N LEU A 24 -12.15 -6.62 6.67
CA LEU A 24 -11.00 -5.86 6.15
C LEU A 24 -9.86 -5.90 7.18
N THR A 25 -8.62 -6.08 6.72
CA THR A 25 -7.40 -5.88 7.53
C THR A 25 -6.34 -5.21 6.68
N ALA A 26 -5.66 -4.21 7.23
CA ALA A 26 -4.44 -3.67 6.63
C ALA A 26 -3.21 -4.44 7.15
N VAL A 27 -2.29 -4.78 6.25
CA VAL A 27 -1.07 -5.54 6.59
C VAL A 27 0.16 -4.72 6.24
N SER A 28 1.17 -4.74 7.13
CA SER A 28 2.46 -4.11 6.87
C SER A 28 3.58 -4.89 7.55
N ARG A 29 4.79 -4.81 6.98
CA ARG A 29 6.02 -5.40 7.55
C ARG A 29 6.59 -4.64 8.75
N ALA A 30 5.98 -3.52 9.15
CA ALA A 30 6.40 -2.81 10.34
C ALA A 30 6.02 -3.59 11.62
N PRO A 31 6.81 -3.48 12.71
CA PRO A 31 6.47 -4.12 13.98
C PRO A 31 5.07 -3.75 14.48
N LEU A 32 4.36 -4.71 15.06
CA LEU A 32 2.96 -4.55 15.49
C LEU A 32 2.75 -3.32 16.40
N ALA A 33 3.63 -3.10 17.38
CA ALA A 33 3.54 -1.95 18.27
C ALA A 33 3.59 -0.60 17.52
N LYS A 34 4.42 -0.51 16.47
CA LYS A 34 4.51 0.68 15.62
C LYS A 34 3.21 0.89 14.83
N LEU A 35 2.63 -0.19 14.31
CA LEU A 35 1.35 -0.14 13.60
C LEU A 35 0.19 0.28 14.51
N GLN A 36 0.12 -0.26 15.72
CA GLN A 36 -0.91 0.09 16.70
C GLN A 36 -0.82 1.56 17.11
N ALA A 37 0.37 2.05 17.42
CA ALA A 37 0.58 3.46 17.75
C ALA A 37 0.20 4.38 16.58
N PHE A 38 0.55 3.99 15.35
CA PHE A 38 0.22 4.77 14.16
C PHE A 38 -1.29 4.75 13.85
N ARG A 39 -1.95 3.60 14.00
CA ARG A 39 -3.41 3.45 13.90
C ARG A 39 -4.12 4.37 14.91
N GLN A 40 -3.64 4.43 16.15
CA GLN A 40 -4.18 5.34 17.17
C GLN A 40 -3.97 6.81 16.79
N ARG A 41 -2.77 7.20 16.36
CA ARG A 41 -2.46 8.56 15.88
C ARG A 41 -3.43 8.99 14.77
N MET A 42 -3.71 8.09 13.83
CA MET A 42 -4.56 8.36 12.66
C MET A 42 -6.06 8.18 12.94
N GLY A 43 -6.47 7.83 14.16
CA GLY A 43 -7.90 7.62 14.47
C GLY A 43 -8.56 6.50 13.66
N TRP A 44 -7.79 5.54 13.15
CA TRP A 44 -8.32 4.44 12.35
C TRP A 44 -8.97 3.37 13.23
N THR A 45 -10.12 2.86 12.80
CA THR A 45 -10.93 1.91 13.57
C THR A 45 -10.81 0.47 13.08
N PHE A 46 -10.36 0.24 11.85
CA PHE A 46 -10.19 -1.09 11.26
C PHE A 46 -8.92 -1.82 11.77
N PRO A 47 -8.85 -3.15 11.62
CA PRO A 47 -7.73 -3.97 12.09
C PRO A 47 -6.44 -3.73 11.29
N TRP A 48 -5.31 -3.85 11.99
CA TRP A 48 -3.97 -3.87 11.42
C TRP A 48 -3.24 -5.13 11.85
N ALA A 49 -2.61 -5.81 10.90
CA ALA A 49 -1.73 -6.93 11.15
C ALA A 49 -0.29 -6.60 10.77
N SER A 50 0.65 -7.19 11.51
CA SER A 50 2.08 -7.12 11.22
C SER A 50 2.49 -8.41 10.53
N SER A 51 3.19 -8.31 9.40
CA SER A 51 3.89 -9.42 8.75
C SER A 51 5.40 -9.40 9.03
N ALA A 52 5.85 -8.58 9.98
CA ALA A 52 7.25 -8.53 10.40
C ALA A 52 7.75 -9.93 10.81
N GLY A 53 8.83 -10.39 10.20
CA GLY A 53 9.43 -11.70 10.47
C GLY A 53 8.70 -12.89 9.84
N GLY A 54 7.68 -12.67 9.02
CA GLY A 54 6.97 -13.72 8.28
C GLY A 54 7.02 -13.53 6.76
N GLU A 55 6.54 -14.54 6.04
CA GLU A 55 6.63 -14.62 4.58
C GLU A 55 5.40 -14.05 3.84
N PHE A 56 4.32 -13.69 4.56
CA PHE A 56 3.02 -13.29 3.99
C PHE A 56 3.15 -12.30 2.82
N ASN A 57 3.91 -11.21 2.98
CA ASN A 57 4.05 -10.22 1.92
C ASN A 57 4.79 -10.76 0.67
N TYR A 58 5.71 -11.70 0.85
CA TYR A 58 6.42 -12.35 -0.25
C TYR A 58 5.51 -13.35 -0.96
N ASP A 59 4.73 -14.14 -0.20
CA ASP A 59 3.75 -15.11 -0.72
C ASP A 59 2.69 -14.46 -1.63
N PHE A 60 2.36 -13.18 -1.38
CA PHE A 60 1.39 -12.42 -2.17
C PHE A 60 2.03 -11.38 -3.12
N ASN A 61 3.32 -11.52 -3.43
CA ASN A 61 4.03 -10.72 -4.44
C ASN A 61 4.00 -9.20 -4.19
N VAL A 62 4.05 -8.78 -2.91
CA VAL A 62 4.11 -7.36 -2.52
C VAL A 62 5.41 -6.98 -1.80
N SER A 63 6.23 -7.97 -1.45
CA SER A 63 7.60 -7.76 -0.97
C SER A 63 8.59 -8.66 -1.71
N PHE A 64 9.83 -8.20 -1.88
CA PHE A 64 10.85 -8.90 -2.66
C PHE A 64 12.18 -8.98 -1.92
N SER A 65 12.91 -10.08 -2.10
CA SER A 65 14.26 -10.23 -1.53
C SER A 65 15.26 -9.35 -2.28
N GLU A 66 16.38 -9.03 -1.62
CA GLU A 66 17.48 -8.33 -2.28
C GLU A 66 18.06 -9.12 -3.45
N GLU A 67 18.11 -10.45 -3.32
CA GLU A 67 18.57 -11.34 -4.37
C GLU A 67 17.65 -11.26 -5.61
N ALA A 68 16.34 -11.35 -5.41
CA ALA A 68 15.37 -11.23 -6.50
C ALA A 68 15.46 -9.85 -7.17
N GLN A 69 15.66 -8.79 -6.40
CA GLN A 69 15.88 -7.44 -6.94
C GLN A 69 17.15 -7.36 -7.79
N ARG A 70 18.29 -7.85 -7.28
CA ARG A 70 19.58 -7.84 -8.00
C ARG A 70 19.55 -8.70 -9.26
N ALA A 71 18.83 -9.81 -9.24
CA ALA A 71 18.68 -10.71 -10.37
C ALA A 71 17.67 -10.22 -11.43
N GLY A 72 16.96 -9.11 -11.20
CA GLY A 72 15.86 -8.69 -12.08
C GLY A 72 14.69 -9.68 -12.08
N ALA A 73 14.54 -10.44 -11.00
CA ALA A 73 13.64 -11.57 -10.87
C ALA A 73 12.30 -11.23 -10.20
N ILE A 74 11.95 -9.95 -10.10
CA ILE A 74 10.73 -9.48 -9.44
C ILE A 74 9.50 -9.74 -10.32
N ASP A 75 8.60 -10.59 -9.84
CA ASP A 75 7.25 -10.75 -10.37
C ASP A 75 6.29 -9.84 -9.63
N TYR A 76 5.71 -8.87 -10.35
CA TYR A 76 4.77 -7.92 -9.79
C TYR A 76 3.71 -7.55 -10.84
N ASN A 77 2.44 -7.50 -10.44
CA ASN A 77 1.33 -7.18 -11.35
C ASN A 77 1.35 -8.06 -12.63
N TYR A 78 1.41 -9.38 -12.42
CA TYR A 78 1.34 -10.45 -13.43
C TYR A 78 2.41 -10.44 -14.51
N ARG A 79 3.52 -9.74 -14.27
CA ARG A 79 4.65 -9.73 -15.19
C ARG A 79 5.97 -9.70 -14.42
N ARG A 80 6.98 -10.28 -15.05
CA ARG A 80 8.37 -10.21 -14.62
C ARG A 80 8.98 -8.89 -15.10
N GLY A 81 9.45 -8.07 -14.17
CA GLY A 81 10.14 -6.81 -14.46
C GLY A 81 9.32 -5.75 -15.23
N GLY A 82 10.03 -4.77 -15.81
CA GLY A 82 9.45 -3.72 -16.65
C GLY A 82 8.72 -2.61 -15.88
N PHE A 83 8.86 -2.54 -14.55
CA PHE A 83 8.40 -1.43 -13.74
C PHE A 83 9.50 -0.39 -13.54
N VAL A 84 9.13 0.88 -13.47
CA VAL A 84 10.07 1.99 -13.23
C VAL A 84 10.91 1.77 -11.96
N MET A 85 10.31 1.16 -10.93
CA MET A 85 11.01 0.81 -9.69
C MET A 85 12.12 -0.23 -9.87
N ASP A 86 12.07 -1.07 -10.90
CA ASP A 86 13.10 -2.08 -11.17
C ASP A 86 14.42 -1.44 -11.63
N ALA A 87 14.36 -0.24 -12.22
CA ALA A 87 15.53 0.50 -12.69
C ALA A 87 16.29 1.24 -11.58
N LEU A 88 15.77 1.22 -10.34
CA LEU A 88 16.35 1.90 -9.17
C LEU A 88 16.77 3.36 -9.47
N PRO A 89 15.85 4.20 -9.96
CA PRO A 89 16.19 5.56 -10.38
C PRO A 89 16.64 6.41 -9.17
N THR A 90 17.66 7.23 -9.38
CA THR A 90 18.20 8.13 -8.35
C THR A 90 17.46 9.48 -8.29
N THR A 91 16.60 9.77 -9.27
CA THR A 91 15.80 11.00 -9.35
C THR A 91 14.35 10.71 -9.72
N GLY A 92 13.47 11.70 -9.54
CA GLY A 92 12.06 11.62 -9.89
C GLY A 92 11.20 10.92 -8.83
N PRO A 93 9.95 10.55 -9.17
CA PRO A 93 8.94 10.19 -8.18
C PRO A 93 9.34 9.03 -7.27
N VAL A 94 10.01 8.00 -7.77
CA VAL A 94 10.45 6.86 -6.95
C VAL A 94 11.48 7.27 -5.90
N ALA A 95 12.45 8.12 -6.26
CA ALA A 95 13.44 8.65 -5.33
C ALA A 95 12.79 9.58 -4.28
N GLU A 96 11.86 10.42 -4.72
CA GLU A 96 11.05 11.27 -3.84
C GLU A 96 10.24 10.41 -2.86
N PHE A 97 9.60 9.33 -3.31
CA PHE A 97 8.84 8.42 -2.45
C PHE A 97 9.70 7.66 -1.45
N ALA A 98 10.90 7.23 -1.85
CA ALA A 98 11.86 6.61 -0.94
C ALA A 98 12.26 7.59 0.18
N ALA A 99 12.64 8.81 -0.19
CA ALA A 99 12.98 9.88 0.76
C ALA A 99 11.79 10.26 1.65
N MET A 100 10.58 10.40 1.07
CA MET A 100 9.34 10.59 1.81
C MET A 100 9.10 9.41 2.75
N SER A 101 9.42 8.18 2.40
CA SER A 101 9.25 7.02 3.29
C SER A 101 10.34 6.89 4.36
N GLY A 102 11.40 7.70 4.27
CA GLY A 102 12.55 7.68 5.18
C GLY A 102 13.49 6.50 4.91
N THR A 103 13.61 6.08 3.66
CA THR A 103 14.45 4.93 3.24
C THR A 103 15.13 5.21 1.89
N ASP A 104 16.04 4.33 1.47
CA ASP A 104 16.69 4.39 0.17
C ASP A 104 15.84 3.76 -0.95
N VAL A 105 16.17 4.07 -2.21
CA VAL A 105 15.43 3.59 -3.38
C VAL A 105 15.40 2.06 -3.48
N PRO A 106 16.53 1.33 -3.36
CA PRO A 106 16.51 -0.14 -3.32
C PRO A 106 15.54 -0.71 -2.28
N THR A 107 15.58 -0.20 -1.05
CA THR A 107 14.69 -0.64 0.02
C THR A 107 13.23 -0.30 -0.28
N TYR A 108 12.94 0.91 -0.74
CA TYR A 108 11.60 1.30 -1.15
C TYR A 108 11.04 0.42 -2.29
N ALA A 109 11.84 0.14 -3.32
CA ALA A 109 11.42 -0.60 -4.50
C ALA A 109 11.11 -2.09 -4.22
N ARG A 110 11.56 -2.61 -3.07
CA ARG A 110 11.30 -4.00 -2.61
C ARG A 110 9.94 -4.16 -1.94
N ASP A 111 9.24 -3.09 -1.58
CA ASP A 111 7.91 -3.14 -0.98
C ASP A 111 6.91 -2.38 -1.87
N ARG A 112 5.89 -3.07 -2.38
CA ARG A 112 4.94 -2.54 -3.35
C ARG A 112 3.49 -2.69 -2.88
N PRO A 113 2.56 -1.82 -3.32
CA PRO A 113 1.17 -1.95 -2.92
C PRO A 113 0.51 -3.16 -3.59
N GLY A 114 -0.42 -3.77 -2.86
CA GLY A 114 -1.33 -4.77 -3.40
C GLY A 114 -2.56 -4.90 -2.50
N LEU A 115 -3.59 -5.55 -3.04
CA LEU A 115 -4.78 -5.98 -2.31
C LEU A 115 -5.06 -7.42 -2.70
N SER A 116 -5.34 -8.25 -1.70
CA SER A 116 -5.73 -9.64 -1.88
C SER A 116 -7.06 -9.90 -1.19
N ALA A 117 -7.85 -10.83 -1.72
CA ALA A 117 -9.07 -11.32 -1.09
C ALA A 117 -8.96 -12.82 -0.83
N PHE A 118 -9.51 -13.23 0.31
CA PHE A 118 -9.50 -14.61 0.76
C PHE A 118 -10.94 -15.04 1.10
N ALA A 119 -11.30 -16.26 0.76
CA ALA A 119 -12.52 -16.90 1.20
C ALA A 119 -12.19 -18.01 2.20
N LEU A 120 -12.96 -18.08 3.30
CA LEU A 120 -12.90 -19.18 4.26
C LEU A 120 -14.12 -20.08 4.03
N GLU A 121 -13.89 -21.30 3.56
CA GLU A 121 -14.95 -22.28 3.29
C GLU A 121 -14.51 -23.65 3.85
N ASP A 122 -15.35 -24.24 4.69
CA ASP A 122 -15.09 -25.51 5.39
C ASP A 122 -13.73 -25.57 6.12
N GLY A 123 -13.31 -24.45 6.71
CA GLY A 123 -12.03 -24.33 7.43
C GLY A 123 -10.81 -24.16 6.52
N VAL A 124 -10.99 -24.11 5.20
CA VAL A 124 -9.93 -23.89 4.21
C VAL A 124 -9.93 -22.44 3.74
N VAL A 125 -8.75 -21.84 3.68
CA VAL A 125 -8.55 -20.47 3.18
C VAL A 125 -8.14 -20.52 1.71
N TYR A 126 -8.97 -19.94 0.85
CA TYR A 126 -8.72 -19.81 -0.58
C TYR A 126 -8.30 -18.39 -0.92
N HIS A 127 -7.20 -18.22 -1.65
CA HIS A 127 -6.84 -16.93 -2.25
C HIS A 127 -7.61 -16.76 -3.56
N THR A 128 -8.59 -15.85 -3.57
CA THR A 128 -9.56 -15.73 -4.68
C THR A 128 -9.27 -14.57 -5.62
N TYR A 129 -8.52 -13.58 -5.16
CA TYR A 129 -8.23 -12.37 -5.93
C TYR A 129 -6.97 -11.69 -5.42
N SER A 130 -6.20 -11.12 -6.35
CA SER A 130 -5.21 -10.10 -6.05
C SER A 130 -5.25 -8.97 -7.06
N THR A 131 -4.73 -7.81 -6.68
CA THR A 131 -4.50 -6.68 -7.57
C THR A 131 -3.34 -5.85 -7.06
N TYR A 132 -2.69 -5.13 -7.98
CA TYR A 132 -1.39 -4.50 -7.76
C TYR A 132 -1.32 -3.19 -8.53
N ALA A 133 -0.29 -2.38 -8.26
CA ALA A 133 -0.01 -1.14 -8.97
C ALA A 133 -1.26 -0.25 -9.08
N ARG A 134 -1.63 0.16 -10.30
CA ARG A 134 -2.84 0.97 -10.56
C ARG A 134 -4.15 0.25 -10.23
N GLY A 135 -4.14 -1.06 -10.05
CA GLY A 135 -5.29 -1.83 -9.61
C GLY A 135 -5.75 -1.49 -8.19
N VAL A 136 -4.89 -0.90 -7.36
CA VAL A 136 -5.30 -0.36 -6.06
C VAL A 136 -5.89 1.05 -6.14
N ASP A 137 -5.89 1.74 -7.29
CA ASP A 137 -6.44 3.10 -7.40
C ASP A 137 -7.95 3.14 -7.02
N GLY A 138 -8.69 2.05 -7.23
CA GLY A 138 -10.11 1.97 -6.90
C GLY A 138 -10.42 2.06 -5.40
N ILE A 139 -9.44 1.80 -4.54
CA ILE A 139 -9.56 1.92 -3.08
C ILE A 139 -8.89 3.19 -2.53
N TRP A 140 -8.29 4.01 -3.40
CA TRP A 140 -7.86 5.36 -3.04
C TRP A 140 -9.07 6.28 -3.04
N GLY A 141 -9.75 6.37 -1.89
CA GLY A 141 -11.03 7.05 -1.77
C GLY A 141 -11.07 8.48 -2.33
N MET A 142 -9.96 9.21 -2.33
CA MET A 142 -9.87 10.59 -2.83
C MET A 142 -9.66 10.72 -4.35
N PHE A 143 -9.02 9.75 -5.01
CA PHE A 143 -8.66 9.87 -6.43
C PHE A 143 -9.87 9.98 -7.36
N PRO A 144 -10.93 9.18 -7.21
CA PRO A 144 -12.13 9.34 -8.03
C PRO A 144 -12.79 10.72 -7.91
N TRP A 145 -12.67 11.40 -6.76
CA TRP A 145 -13.17 12.77 -6.61
C TRP A 145 -12.29 13.79 -7.34
N LEU A 146 -10.97 13.67 -7.18
CA LEU A 146 -10.02 14.56 -7.83
C LEU A 146 -10.02 14.41 -9.35
N ASP A 147 -10.24 13.21 -9.87
CA ASP A 147 -10.38 12.94 -11.31
C ASP A 147 -11.55 13.70 -11.95
N ARG A 148 -12.52 14.17 -11.15
CA ARG A 148 -13.67 14.99 -11.59
C ARG A 148 -13.47 16.49 -11.34
N ALA A 149 -12.41 16.88 -10.65
CA ALA A 149 -12.10 18.28 -10.39
C ALA A 149 -11.46 18.93 -11.63
N PRO A 150 -11.60 20.26 -11.84
CA PRO A 150 -11.03 20.95 -13.02
C PRO A 150 -9.51 20.78 -13.21
N LYS A 151 -8.76 20.52 -12.13
CA LYS A 151 -7.30 20.30 -12.16
C LYS A 151 -6.89 18.82 -12.14
N GLY A 152 -7.86 17.90 -12.19
CA GLY A 152 -7.61 16.48 -11.97
C GLY A 152 -6.93 16.23 -10.61
N ARG A 153 -6.06 15.21 -10.56
CA ARG A 153 -5.23 14.89 -9.37
C ARG A 153 -4.15 15.93 -9.06
N ASN A 154 -3.88 16.88 -9.97
CA ASN A 154 -2.89 17.95 -9.80
C ASN A 154 -1.47 17.46 -9.41
N GLU A 155 -0.99 16.39 -10.07
CA GLU A 155 0.27 15.69 -9.73
C GLU A 155 1.49 16.14 -10.56
N ALA A 156 1.37 17.22 -11.35
CA ALA A 156 2.46 17.69 -12.22
C ALA A 156 3.74 18.09 -11.47
N GLY A 157 3.60 18.51 -10.20
CA GLY A 157 4.73 18.84 -9.32
C GLY A 157 5.25 17.66 -8.49
N GLY A 158 4.83 16.43 -8.82
CA GLY A 158 5.12 15.25 -8.02
C GLY A 158 4.09 15.01 -6.92
N PRO A 159 4.41 14.15 -5.94
CA PRO A 159 3.47 13.73 -4.91
C PRO A 159 3.19 14.85 -3.91
N TRP A 160 1.92 15.19 -3.73
CA TRP A 160 1.46 16.27 -2.85
C TRP A 160 0.85 15.78 -1.54
N TRP A 161 0.53 14.48 -1.45
CA TRP A 161 -0.15 13.91 -0.30
C TRP A 161 0.76 13.84 0.93
N ARG A 162 0.14 14.00 2.09
CA ARG A 162 0.74 13.91 3.42
C ARG A 162 -0.11 12.99 4.28
N HIS A 163 0.30 12.78 5.53
CA HIS A 163 -0.65 12.26 6.51
C HIS A 163 -1.80 13.25 6.69
N HIS A 164 -3.00 12.75 6.95
CA HIS A 164 -4.16 13.63 7.09
C HIS A 164 -4.01 14.65 8.24
N ASP A 165 -3.24 14.31 9.29
CA ASP A 165 -2.97 15.16 10.45
C ASP A 165 -1.81 16.17 10.24
N ASP A 166 -1.15 16.10 9.09
CA ASP A 166 -0.07 17.00 8.66
C ASP A 166 -0.57 18.08 7.68
N TYR A 167 -1.80 17.98 7.15
CA TYR A 167 -2.38 19.07 6.34
C TYR A 167 -2.72 20.28 7.22
N GLY A 168 -2.27 21.48 6.83
CA GLY A 168 -2.50 22.72 7.57
C GLY A 168 -1.42 23.07 8.62
N ARG A 169 -0.44 22.19 8.84
CA ARG A 169 0.79 22.51 9.57
C ARG A 169 1.80 23.07 8.56
N GLY A 170 1.66 24.35 8.26
CA GLY A 170 2.57 25.15 7.43
C GLY A 170 3.45 26.05 8.27
#